data_AF-A0AAN4ZAT3-F1
#
_entry.id   AF-A0AAN4ZAT3-F1
#
_cell.length_a   1.000
_cell.length_b   1.000
_cell.length_c   1.000
_cell.angle_alpha   90.00
_cell.angle_beta   90.00
_cell.angle_gamma   90.00
#
_symmetry.space_group_name_H-M   'P 1'
#
loop_
_entity.id
_entity.type
_entity.pdbx_description
1 polymer ?
#
loop_
_entity_poly.entity_id
_entity_poly.type
_entity_poly.pdbx_seq_one_letter_code
_entity_poly.pdbx_strand_id
1 'polypeptide(L)'
;MYYLPSLQDVSNLLVALNRFLALVFPFLFQKLFTRRFTLVALLFAIFFAFTPCFVTFAAPGFFIDMKFRALSFQIYLLHADSKVHFPEINRSMVIGIFEFGCNGISFVIYCIIATKIILNKGSNANDVRLFILGFLILLTNTPSITYQIYWAIYESDGSSYVFLTLPWVIMIKTLSPPLLMLLTNTGMRREV
;
A
#
# COMPACT_ATOMS: atom_id res chain seq x y z
N MET A 1 -2.60 -0.68 -13.13
CA MET A 1 -1.87 -1.33 -12.01
C MET A 1 -1.83 -0.52 -10.71
N TYR A 2 -2.27 0.75 -10.67
CA TYR A 2 -2.06 1.62 -9.49
C TYR A 2 -3.07 1.47 -8.34
N TYR A 3 -4.28 0.96 -8.60
CA TYR A 3 -5.34 0.89 -7.58
C TYR A 3 -5.13 -0.22 -6.54
N LEU A 4 -4.52 -1.36 -6.91
CA LEU A 4 -4.22 -2.46 -5.98
C LEU A 4 -3.21 -2.04 -4.90
N PRO A 5 -2.07 -1.40 -5.24
CA PRO A 5 -1.18 -0.80 -4.25
C PRO A 5 -1.87 0.19 -3.32
N SER A 6 -2.70 1.10 -3.84
CA SER A 6 -3.44 2.06 -3.02
C SER A 6 -4.42 1.37 -2.07
N LEU A 7 -5.12 0.33 -2.53
CA LEU A 7 -6.03 -0.46 -1.69
C LEU A 7 -5.28 -1.14 -0.55
N GLN A 8 -4.09 -1.67 -0.83
CA GLN A 8 -3.23 -2.27 0.17
C GLN A 8 -2.78 -1.23 1.22
N ASP A 9 -2.39 -0.02 0.83
CA ASP A 9 -1.97 1.02 1.78
C ASP A 9 -3.09 1.42 2.73
N VAL A 10 -4.32 1.60 2.22
CA VAL A 10 -5.49 1.90 3.06
C VAL A 10 -5.84 0.72 3.96
N SER A 11 -5.76 -0.51 3.44
CA SER A 11 -6.01 -1.71 4.23
C SER A 11 -5.00 -1.87 5.36
N ASN A 12 -3.72 -1.60 5.10
CA ASN A 12 -2.66 -1.60 6.12
C ASN A 12 -2.93 -0.55 7.20
N LEU A 13 -3.35 0.65 6.80
CA LEU A 13 -3.72 1.71 7.74
C LEU A 13 -4.93 1.30 8.60
N LEU A 14 -5.97 0.70 8.01
CA LEU A 14 -7.11 0.17 8.78
C LEU A 14 -6.69 -0.92 9.78
N VAL A 15 -5.80 -1.82 9.38
CA VAL A 15 -5.25 -2.87 10.27
C VAL A 15 -4.41 -2.26 11.39
N ALA A 16 -3.59 -1.24 11.09
CA ALA A 16 -2.82 -0.51 12.09
C ALA A 16 -3.75 0.18 13.11
N LEU A 17 -4.77 0.89 12.63
CA LEU A 17 -5.79 1.54 13.46
C LEU A 17 -6.58 0.55 14.32
N ASN A 18 -6.97 -0.59 13.74
CA ASN A 18 -7.64 -1.66 14.45
C ASN A 18 -6.84 -2.12 15.68
N ARG A 19 -5.55 -2.39 15.49
CA ARG A 19 -4.67 -2.84 16.57
C ARG A 19 -4.36 -1.75 17.58
N PHE A 20 -4.15 -0.53 17.11
CA PHE A 20 -3.97 0.63 17.98
C PHE A 20 -5.15 0.78 18.94
N LEU A 21 -6.37 0.75 18.41
CA LEU A 21 -7.57 0.85 19.21
C LEU A 21 -7.71 -0.35 20.16
N ALA A 22 -7.41 -1.57 19.71
CA ALA A 22 -7.45 -2.76 20.56
C ALA A 22 -6.54 -2.64 21.79
N LEU A 23 -5.31 -2.15 21.60
CA LEU A 23 -4.29 -2.10 22.65
C LEU A 23 -4.37 -0.84 23.53
N VAL A 24 -4.72 0.31 22.95
CA VAL A 24 -4.69 1.59 23.66
C VAL A 24 -6.06 1.96 24.22
N PHE A 25 -7.14 1.64 23.50
CA PHE A 25 -8.51 2.05 23.84
C PHE A 25 -9.51 0.87 23.68
N PRO A 26 -9.42 -0.18 24.52
CA PRO A 26 -10.20 -1.41 24.34
C PRO A 26 -11.72 -1.19 24.36
N PHE A 27 -12.20 -0.22 25.16
CA PHE A 27 -13.61 0.16 25.18
C PHE A 27 -14.10 0.71 23.83
N LEU A 28 -13.30 1.60 23.22
CA LEU A 28 -13.63 2.19 21.92
C LEU A 28 -13.53 1.15 20.80
N PHE A 29 -12.54 0.24 20.89
CA PHE A 29 -12.38 -0.86 19.97
C PHE A 29 -13.62 -1.75 19.86
N GLN A 30 -14.19 -2.18 21.01
CA GLN A 30 -15.38 -3.03 21.04
C GLN A 30 -16.60 -2.36 20.38
N LYS A 31 -16.70 -1.02 20.49
CA LYS A 31 -17.79 -0.25 19.88
C LYS A 31 -17.60 -0.03 18.38
N LEU A 32 -16.39 0.25 17.93
CA LEU A 32 -16.09 0.57 16.53
C LEU A 32 -15.90 -0.67 15.65
N PHE A 33 -15.21 -1.70 16.12
CA PHE A 33 -14.88 -2.89 15.34
C PHE A 33 -15.88 -4.03 15.54
N THR A 34 -17.16 -3.74 15.30
CA THR A 34 -18.17 -4.78 15.14
C THR A 34 -18.19 -5.26 13.68
N ARG A 35 -18.63 -6.50 13.43
CA ARG A 35 -18.65 -7.09 12.08
C ARG A 35 -19.30 -6.19 11.02
N ARG A 36 -20.40 -5.50 11.36
CA ARG A 36 -21.10 -4.60 10.44
C ARG A 36 -20.27 -3.34 10.15
N PHE A 37 -19.72 -2.71 11.18
CA PHE A 37 -18.88 -1.52 10.99
C PHE A 37 -17.58 -1.83 10.27
N THR A 38 -16.97 -3.00 10.50
CA THR A 38 -15.78 -3.44 9.76
C THR A 38 -16.08 -3.60 8.26
N LEU A 39 -17.25 -4.16 7.90
CA LEU A 39 -17.65 -4.25 6.49
C LEU A 39 -17.84 -2.87 5.85
N VAL A 40 -18.49 -1.95 6.57
CA VAL A 40 -18.66 -0.56 6.09
C VAL A 40 -17.30 0.14 5.95
N ALA A 41 -16.40 -0.03 6.91
CA ALA A 41 -15.05 0.54 6.87
C ALA A 41 -14.24 -0.02 5.69
N LEU A 42 -14.41 -1.31 5.36
CA LEU A 42 -13.76 -1.93 4.21
C LEU A 42 -14.28 -1.38 2.88
N LEU A 43 -15.60 -1.19 2.75
CA LEU A 43 -16.18 -0.53 1.57
C LEU A 43 -15.67 0.91 1.45
N PHE A 44 -15.66 1.65 2.55
CA PHE A 44 -15.11 3.01 2.57
C PHE A 44 -13.63 3.03 2.17
N ALA A 45 -12.83 2.08 2.65
CA ALA A 45 -11.42 1.95 2.26
C ALA A 45 -11.24 1.67 0.77
N ILE A 46 -12.10 0.83 0.19
CA ILE A 46 -12.10 0.59 -1.25
C ILE A 46 -12.35 1.91 -2.00
N PHE A 47 -13.40 2.64 -1.66
CA PHE A 47 -13.69 3.93 -2.30
C PHE A 47 -12.57 4.95 -2.10
N PHE A 48 -12.02 5.03 -0.88
CA PHE A 48 -10.92 5.92 -0.56
C PHE A 48 -9.65 5.58 -1.37
N ALA A 49 -9.36 4.30 -1.59
CA ALA A 49 -8.24 3.85 -2.41
C ALA A 49 -8.36 4.20 -3.90
N PHE A 50 -9.57 4.44 -4.40
CA PHE A 50 -9.77 4.93 -5.78
C PHE A 50 -9.44 6.42 -5.92
N THR A 51 -9.50 7.20 -4.84
CA THR A 51 -9.26 8.65 -4.88
C THR A 51 -7.91 9.05 -5.47
N PRO A 52 -6.74 8.46 -5.13
CA PRO A 52 -5.48 8.83 -5.78
C PRO A 52 -5.39 8.37 -7.24
N CYS A 53 -6.21 7.39 -7.63
CA CYS A 53 -6.18 6.79 -8.96
C CYS A 53 -7.14 7.43 -9.96
N PHE A 54 -7.98 8.40 -9.55
CA PHE A 54 -9.06 8.95 -10.37
C PHE A 54 -8.59 9.46 -11.75
N VAL A 55 -7.42 10.12 -11.80
CA VAL A 55 -6.82 10.63 -13.04
C VAL A 55 -6.56 9.50 -14.05
N THR A 56 -6.23 8.31 -13.55
CA THR A 56 -5.96 7.13 -14.39
C THR A 56 -7.25 6.55 -14.98
N PHE A 57 -8.39 6.67 -14.28
CA PHE A 57 -9.69 6.22 -14.77
C PHE A 57 -10.36 7.23 -15.69
N ALA A 58 -10.13 8.52 -15.44
CA ALA A 58 -10.77 9.60 -16.19
C ALA A 58 -10.03 9.95 -17.50
N ALA A 59 -8.73 9.68 -17.60
CA ALA A 59 -7.97 9.91 -18.83
C ALA A 59 -8.11 8.72 -19.80
N PRO A 60 -8.24 8.96 -21.12
CA PRO A 60 -8.27 7.90 -22.11
C PRO A 60 -6.94 7.16 -22.15
N GLY A 61 -7.02 5.86 -22.41
CA GLY A 61 -5.84 5.02 -22.61
C GLY A 61 -5.29 5.17 -24.02
N PHE A 62 -3.97 5.18 -24.16
CA PHE A 62 -3.27 5.08 -25.43
C PHE A 62 -2.11 4.08 -25.33
N PHE A 63 -1.72 3.52 -26.47
CA PHE A 63 -0.62 2.57 -26.54
C PHE A 63 0.66 3.28 -26.97
N ILE A 64 1.73 3.10 -26.19
CA ILE A 64 3.08 3.56 -26.53
C ILE A 64 3.88 2.35 -27.01
N ASP A 65 4.41 2.43 -28.24
CA ASP A 65 5.37 1.46 -28.76
C ASP A 65 6.76 1.77 -28.20
N MET A 66 7.22 0.96 -27.25
CA MET A 66 8.55 1.08 -26.69
C MET A 66 9.55 0.29 -27.54
N LYS A 67 10.06 0.93 -28.59
CA LYS A 67 11.15 0.36 -29.40
C LYS A 67 12.49 0.48 -28.67
N PHE A 68 12.91 -0.57 -28.00
CA PHE A 68 14.27 -0.66 -27.48
C PHE A 68 15.23 -1.14 -28.58
N ARG A 69 16.27 -0.35 -28.88
CA ARG A 69 17.30 -0.68 -29.89
C ARG A 69 17.97 -2.05 -29.71
N ALA A 70 17.88 -2.64 -28.52
CA ALA A 70 18.53 -3.90 -28.16
C ALA A 70 17.61 -5.13 -28.10
N LEU A 71 16.28 -4.97 -28.26
CA LEU A 71 15.32 -6.07 -28.17
C LEU A 71 14.60 -6.26 -29.51
N SER A 72 14.48 -7.51 -29.96
CA SER A 72 13.85 -7.89 -31.23
C SER A 72 12.32 -7.92 -31.18
N PHE A 73 11.72 -7.70 -30.01
CA PHE A 73 10.27 -7.73 -29.80
C PHE A 73 9.73 -6.34 -29.43
N GLN A 74 8.55 -6.03 -29.97
CA GLN A 74 7.81 -4.80 -29.64
C GLN A 74 7.10 -4.95 -28.29
N ILE A 75 7.24 -3.95 -27.42
CA ILE A 75 6.50 -3.87 -26.16
C ILE A 75 5.51 -2.72 -26.28
N TYR A 76 4.22 -3.04 -26.21
CA TYR A 76 3.15 -2.05 -26.15
C TYR A 76 2.82 -1.76 -24.68
N LEU A 77 3.02 -0.51 -24.26
CA LEU A 77 2.64 -0.06 -22.92
C LEU A 77 1.35 0.74 -23.00
N LEU A 78 0.30 0.25 -22.33
CA LEU A 78 -0.93 1.01 -22.16
C LEU A 78 -0.68 2.11 -21.12
N HIS A 79 -0.75 3.36 -21.57
CA HIS A 79 -0.60 4.53 -20.71
C HIS A 79 -1.90 5.34 -20.68
N ALA A 80 -2.18 5.99 -19.55
CA ALA A 80 -3.29 6.95 -19.47
C ALA A 80 -2.79 8.31 -19.94
N ASP A 81 -3.52 8.97 -20.84
CA ASP A 81 -3.17 10.30 -21.38
C ASP A 81 -3.52 11.42 -20.40
N SER A 82 -2.95 11.33 -19.20
CA SER A 82 -3.19 12.30 -18.15
C SER A 82 -2.52 13.64 -18.45
N LYS A 83 -1.46 13.70 -19.26
CA LYS A 83 -0.77 14.96 -19.59
C LYS A 83 -1.63 15.85 -20.48
N VAL A 84 -2.42 15.29 -21.41
CA VAL A 84 -3.31 16.07 -22.26
C VAL A 84 -4.60 16.45 -21.54
N HIS A 85 -5.18 15.54 -20.76
CA HIS A 85 -6.50 15.75 -20.16
C HIS A 85 -6.45 16.37 -18.75
N PHE A 86 -5.34 16.23 -18.04
CA PHE A 86 -5.12 16.77 -16.70
C PHE A 86 -3.70 17.38 -16.59
N PRO A 87 -3.35 18.39 -17.42
CA PRO A 87 -1.98 18.91 -17.54
C PRO A 87 -1.43 19.50 -16.24
N GLU A 88 -2.30 20.03 -15.39
CA GLU A 88 -1.93 20.65 -14.11
C GLU A 88 -1.71 19.60 -13.00
N ILE A 89 -2.15 18.36 -13.20
CA ILE A 89 -2.12 17.32 -12.17
C ILE A 89 -1.01 16.31 -12.47
N ASN A 90 0.06 16.36 -11.66
CA ASN A 90 1.06 15.31 -11.67
C ASN A 90 0.51 14.05 -10.96
N ARG A 91 0.05 13.08 -11.76
CA ARG A 91 -0.49 11.79 -11.29
C ARG A 91 0.44 11.08 -10.30
N SER A 92 1.74 11.02 -10.61
CA SER A 92 2.71 10.30 -9.77
C SER A 92 2.92 11.01 -8.43
N MET A 93 2.86 12.34 -8.42
CA MET A 93 2.88 13.11 -7.18
C MET A 93 1.63 12.88 -6.32
N VAL A 94 0.43 12.85 -6.91
CA VAL A 94 -0.81 12.57 -6.18
C VAL A 94 -0.78 11.18 -5.53
N ILE A 95 -0.37 10.16 -6.29
CA ILE A 95 -0.21 8.79 -5.78
C ILE A 95 0.87 8.76 -4.69
N GLY A 96 2.03 9.40 -4.93
CA GLY A 96 3.13 9.45 -3.96
C GLY A 96 2.73 10.10 -2.63
N ILE A 97 2.01 11.22 -2.66
CA ILE A 97 1.48 11.88 -1.44
C ILE A 97 0.54 10.95 -0.68
N PHE A 98 -0.36 10.27 -1.39
CA PHE A 98 -1.29 9.33 -0.79
C PHE A 98 -0.58 8.15 -0.13
N GLU A 99 0.35 7.50 -0.85
CA GLU A 99 1.12 6.37 -0.33
C GLU A 99 1.94 6.79 0.89
N PHE A 100 2.61 7.96 0.81
CA PHE A 100 3.38 8.51 1.92
C PHE A 100 2.50 8.83 3.13
N GLY A 101 1.32 9.43 2.92
CA GLY A 101 0.37 9.72 3.99
C GLY A 101 -0.11 8.45 4.70
N CYS A 102 -0.57 7.44 3.96
CA CYS A 102 -1.07 6.20 4.54
C CYS A 102 0.03 5.43 5.29
N ASN A 103 1.21 5.27 4.68
CA ASN A 103 2.32 4.54 5.29
C ASN A 103 2.95 5.35 6.45
N GLY A 104 3.05 6.67 6.34
CA GLY A 104 3.55 7.55 7.39
C GLY A 104 2.67 7.53 8.64
N ILE A 105 1.34 7.63 8.49
CA ILE A 105 0.41 7.49 9.62
C ILE A 105 0.50 6.09 10.21
N SER A 106 0.57 5.05 9.38
CA SER A 106 0.73 3.66 9.85
C SER A 106 2.02 3.47 10.65
N PHE A 107 3.13 4.07 10.20
CA PHE A 107 4.41 4.05 10.93
C PHE A 107 4.29 4.66 12.32
N VAL A 108 3.71 5.87 12.42
CA VAL A 108 3.49 6.55 13.70
C VAL A 108 2.64 5.69 14.64
N ILE A 109 1.57 5.09 14.11
CA ILE A 109 0.72 4.17 14.89
C ILE A 109 1.52 2.98 15.41
N TYR A 110 2.33 2.34 14.55
CA TYR A 110 3.16 1.21 14.97
C TYR A 110 4.22 1.60 16.00
N CYS A 111 4.79 2.80 15.93
CA CYS A 111 5.68 3.30 16.98
C CYS A 111 4.96 3.39 18.34
N ILE A 112 3.73 3.91 18.37
CA ILE A 112 2.94 4.00 19.62
C ILE A 112 2.61 2.61 20.15
N ILE A 113 2.22 1.69 19.27
CA ILE A 113 1.96 0.28 19.62
C ILE A 113 3.23 -0.36 20.22
N ALA A 114 4.39 -0.17 19.59
CA ALA A 114 5.67 -0.69 20.07
C ALA A 114 5.99 -0.18 21.48
N THR A 115 5.84 1.13 21.72
CA THR A 115 6.03 1.71 23.06
C THR A 115 5.10 1.07 24.08
N LYS A 116 3.83 0.86 23.75
CA LYS A 116 2.87 0.22 24.66
C LYS A 116 3.20 -1.23 24.95
N ILE A 117 3.62 -2.00 23.95
CA ILE A 117 4.05 -3.40 24.14
C ILE A 117 5.28 -3.46 25.06
N ILE A 118 6.27 -2.59 24.86
CA ILE A 118 7.50 -2.56 25.68
C ILE A 118 7.20 -2.18 27.13
N LEU A 119 6.31 -1.20 27.35
CA LEU A 119 5.94 -0.76 28.70
C LEU A 119 5.08 -1.78 29.45
N ASN A 120 4.33 -2.63 28.74
CA ASN A 120 3.43 -3.59 29.34
C ASN A 120 4.13 -4.94 29.56
N LYS A 121 4.65 -5.18 30.78
CA LYS A 121 5.44 -6.36 31.16
C LYS A 121 4.73 -7.72 31.02
N GLY A 122 3.44 -7.74 30.65
CA GLY A 122 2.63 -8.94 30.40
C GLY A 122 2.02 -9.01 29.00
N SER A 123 2.63 -8.36 27.99
CA SER A 123 2.07 -8.35 26.64
C SER A 123 1.87 -9.76 26.08
N ASN A 124 0.70 -10.02 25.50
CA ASN A 124 0.37 -11.30 24.89
C ASN A 124 1.29 -11.58 23.69
N ALA A 125 1.82 -12.80 23.59
CA ALA A 125 2.66 -13.22 22.47
C ALA A 125 1.97 -13.05 21.11
N ASN A 126 0.63 -13.17 21.06
CA ASN A 126 -0.14 -12.95 19.85
C ASN A 126 -0.13 -11.47 19.41
N ASP A 127 -0.19 -10.53 20.35
CA ASP A 127 -0.16 -9.09 20.04
C ASP A 127 1.21 -8.69 19.48
N VAL A 128 2.29 -9.27 20.02
CA VAL A 128 3.65 -9.07 19.53
C VAL A 128 3.82 -9.64 18.11
N ARG A 129 3.32 -10.85 17.85
CA ARG A 129 3.37 -11.46 16.50
C ARG A 129 2.59 -10.64 15.47
N LEU A 130 1.41 -10.20 15.85
CA LEU A 130 0.60 -9.32 15.01
C LEU A 130 1.37 -8.03 14.75
N PHE A 131 1.87 -7.35 15.78
CA PHE A 131 2.72 -6.15 15.63
C PHE A 131 3.86 -6.37 14.61
N ILE A 132 4.66 -7.43 14.78
CA ILE A 132 5.77 -7.77 13.88
C ILE A 132 5.28 -7.97 12.44
N LEU A 133 4.19 -8.73 12.23
CA LEU A 133 3.58 -8.91 10.90
C LEU A 133 3.27 -7.56 10.24
N GLY A 134 2.58 -6.68 10.97
CA GLY A 134 2.14 -5.40 10.44
C GLY A 134 3.30 -4.46 10.13
N PHE A 135 4.31 -4.44 11.00
CA PHE A 135 5.51 -3.64 10.83
C PHE A 135 6.37 -4.14 9.66
N LEU A 136 6.50 -5.45 9.46
CA LEU A 136 7.22 -6.01 8.31
C LEU A 136 6.50 -5.69 6.99
N ILE A 137 5.17 -5.77 6.95
CA ILE A 137 4.40 -5.35 5.76
C ILE A 137 4.70 -3.88 5.43
N LEU A 138 4.70 -3.00 6.45
CA LEU A 138 5.04 -1.60 6.26
C LEU A 138 6.45 -1.41 5.67
N LEU A 139 7.45 -2.14 6.18
CA LEU A 139 8.82 -2.08 5.66
C LEU A 139 8.90 -2.57 4.21
N THR A 140 8.12 -3.58 3.83
CA THR A 140 8.08 -4.06 2.44
C THR A 140 7.45 -3.04 1.48
N ASN A 141 6.72 -2.04 1.97
CA ASN A 141 6.17 -0.96 1.13
C ASN A 141 7.20 0.13 0.83
N THR A 142 8.26 0.27 1.64
CA THR A 142 9.26 1.35 1.49
C THR A 142 9.87 1.43 0.09
N PRO A 143 10.29 0.33 -0.56
CA PRO A 143 10.81 0.39 -1.92
C PRO A 143 9.80 0.95 -2.94
N SER A 144 8.52 0.64 -2.77
CA SER A 144 7.45 1.18 -3.62
C SER A 144 7.30 2.69 -3.47
N ILE A 145 7.35 3.19 -2.23
CA ILE A 145 7.24 4.63 -1.94
C ILE A 145 8.43 5.37 -2.55
N THR A 146 9.65 4.86 -2.34
CA THR A 146 10.87 5.43 -2.93
C THR A 146 10.78 5.47 -4.45
N TYR A 147 10.25 4.40 -5.07
CA TYR A 147 10.04 4.34 -6.51
C TYR A 147 9.04 5.40 -7.01
N GLN A 148 7.91 5.59 -6.32
CA GLN A 148 6.92 6.60 -6.70
C GLN A 148 7.45 8.04 -6.55
N ILE A 149 8.22 8.31 -5.49
CA ILE A 149 8.89 9.61 -5.29
C ILE A 149 9.91 9.85 -6.40
N TYR A 150 10.73 8.85 -6.72
CA TYR A 150 11.68 8.95 -7.82
C TYR A 150 10.98 9.28 -9.15
N TRP A 151 9.87 8.58 -9.45
CA TRP A 151 9.08 8.86 -10.64
C TRP A 151 8.51 10.29 -10.64
N ALA A 152 8.02 10.76 -9.50
CA ALA A 152 7.45 12.10 -9.38
C ALA A 152 8.49 13.22 -9.61
N ILE A 153 9.76 12.98 -9.24
CA ILE A 153 10.86 13.95 -9.37
C ILE A 153 11.46 13.95 -10.78
N TYR A 154 11.72 12.77 -11.36
CA TYR A 154 12.55 12.65 -12.56
C TYR A 154 11.77 12.53 -13.89
N GLU A 155 10.43 12.46 -13.85
CA GLU A 155 9.57 12.36 -15.04
C GLU A 155 10.00 11.26 -16.06
N SER A 156 9.36 11.24 -17.24
CA SER A 156 9.35 10.10 -18.18
C SER A 156 10.73 9.61 -18.64
N ASP A 157 11.72 10.51 -18.74
CA ASP A 157 12.96 10.25 -19.49
C ASP A 157 13.94 9.31 -18.74
N GLY A 158 13.91 9.29 -17.41
CA GLY A 158 14.63 8.30 -16.59
C GLY A 158 13.79 7.08 -16.20
N SER A 159 12.47 7.17 -16.37
CA SER A 159 11.51 6.28 -15.72
C SER A 159 11.27 4.95 -16.44
N SER A 160 11.47 4.90 -17.75
CA SER A 160 11.22 3.73 -18.60
C SER A 160 12.20 2.58 -18.32
N TYR A 161 13.47 2.89 -18.05
CA TYR A 161 14.46 1.91 -17.61
C TYR A 161 14.12 1.35 -16.22
N VAL A 162 13.68 2.21 -15.30
CA VAL A 162 13.32 1.80 -13.93
C VAL A 162 12.01 0.98 -13.93
N PHE A 163 11.05 1.29 -14.81
CA PHE A 163 9.83 0.50 -14.99
C PHE A 163 10.11 -0.93 -15.46
N LEU A 164 11.09 -1.11 -16.35
CA LEU A 164 11.48 -2.43 -16.85
C LEU A 164 12.30 -3.23 -15.83
N THR A 165 13.10 -2.55 -15.00
CA THR A 165 14.03 -3.20 -14.07
C THR A 165 13.45 -3.43 -12.67
N LEU A 166 12.44 -2.66 -12.25
CA LEU A 166 11.84 -2.73 -10.91
C LEU A 166 10.35 -3.14 -10.84
N PRO A 167 9.73 -3.90 -11.78
CA PRO A 167 8.35 -4.33 -11.61
C PRO A 167 8.18 -5.24 -10.37
N TRP A 168 9.26 -5.91 -9.96
CA TRP A 168 9.31 -6.72 -8.75
C TRP A 168 9.05 -5.91 -7.47
N VAL A 169 9.31 -4.60 -7.46
CA VAL A 169 9.05 -3.73 -6.28
C VAL A 169 7.56 -3.68 -5.97
N ILE A 170 6.73 -3.54 -7.00
CA ILE A 170 5.27 -3.59 -6.89
C ILE A 170 4.83 -5.02 -6.52
N MET A 171 5.47 -6.05 -7.10
CA MET A 171 5.17 -7.44 -6.76
C MET A 171 5.44 -7.75 -5.29
N ILE A 172 6.57 -7.31 -4.72
CA ILE A 172 6.88 -7.48 -3.30
C ILE A 172 5.79 -6.84 -2.45
N LYS A 173 5.38 -5.61 -2.76
CA LYS A 173 4.27 -4.95 -2.07
C LYS A 173 3.02 -5.83 -2.13
N THR A 174 2.60 -6.31 -3.30
CA THR A 174 1.36 -7.11 -3.42
C THR A 174 1.43 -8.55 -2.88
N LEU A 175 2.60 -9.19 -2.88
CA LEU A 175 2.77 -10.60 -2.50
C LEU A 175 3.23 -10.77 -1.06
N SER A 176 3.83 -9.75 -0.44
CA SER A 176 4.30 -9.84 0.95
C SER A 176 3.16 -10.08 1.96
N PRO A 177 1.96 -9.46 1.86
CA PRO A 177 0.91 -9.66 2.85
C PRO A 177 0.42 -11.11 2.97
N PRO A 178 0.05 -11.83 1.88
CA PRO A 178 -0.40 -13.22 2.00
C PRO A 178 0.73 -14.14 2.49
N LEU A 179 1.98 -13.95 2.04
CA LEU A 179 3.11 -14.74 2.50
C LEU A 179 3.38 -14.52 4.00
N LEU A 180 3.39 -13.28 4.45
CA LEU A 180 3.61 -12.96 5.86
C LEU A 180 2.43 -13.43 6.72
N MET A 181 1.20 -13.38 6.22
CA MET A 181 0.03 -13.93 6.89
C MET A 181 0.16 -15.44 7.10
N LEU A 182 0.58 -16.20 6.08
CA LEU A 182 0.86 -17.65 6.20
C LEU A 182 1.97 -17.93 7.23
N LEU A 183 3.05 -17.14 7.22
CA LEU A 183 4.19 -17.34 8.11
C LEU A 183 3.87 -17.03 9.58
N THR A 184 3.05 -16.02 9.82
CA THR A 184 2.79 -15.51 11.18
C THR A 184 1.50 -16.06 11.80
N ASN A 185 0.50 -16.43 11.00
CA ASN A 185 -0.76 -16.97 11.50
C ASN A 185 -0.67 -18.50 11.68
N THR A 186 -0.45 -18.95 12.90
CA THR A 186 -0.44 -20.38 13.25
C THR A 186 -1.81 -21.05 13.13
N GLY A 187 -2.91 -20.29 13.20
CA GLY A 187 -4.27 -20.82 13.07
C GLY A 187 -4.54 -21.27 11.64
N MET A 188 -4.27 -20.40 10.66
CA MET A 188 -4.40 -20.76 9.24
C MET A 188 -3.52 -21.94 8.83
N ARG A 189 -2.31 -22.07 9.40
CA ARG A 189 -1.41 -23.21 9.13
C ARG A 189 -1.87 -24.54 9.71
N ARG A 190 -2.82 -24.54 10.64
CA ARG A 190 -3.37 -25.76 11.24
C ARG A 190 -4.67 -26.21 10.56
N GLU A 191 -5.29 -25.33 9.77
CA GLU A 191 -6.54 -25.59 9.04
C GLU A 191 -6.29 -26.00 7.57
N VAL A 192 -5.06 -25.85 7.07
CA VAL A 192 -4.59 -26.33 5.76
C VAL A 192 -3.77 -27.60 5.96
#